data_AF-A0AAN6EHY6-F1
#
_entry.id   AF-A0AAN6EHY6-F1
#
_cell.length_a   1.000
_cell.length_b   1.000
_cell.length_c   1.000
_cell.angle_alpha   90.00
_cell.angle_beta   90.00
_cell.angle_gamma   90.00
#
_symmetry.space_group_name_H-M   'P 1'
#
loop_
_entity.id
_entity.type
_entity.pdbx_description
1 polymer ?
#
loop_
_entity_poly.entity_id
_entity_poly.type
_entity_poly.pdbx_seq_one_letter_code
_entity_poly.pdbx_strand_id
1 'polypeptide(L)'
;MATYKSLSASLNWPTGQPPSRTTTLITGTLSAEGSILIPHFTNTTFEAQTPVILISFRHTYNHYMHIMRKMGVHTNRHNLQFVNALAKGDFSNLPPATRPHFTLNEWPEFFQWLSEQKPSMVILDGVCGLLDVGHNVDSVLQFIGSCQRIVEEKAKDEYAALVVNVFLDEFSELLVRSLVRRAHFLFSFEGLASGASSGVSGQLTVVPGHLFCQLQKAFSPALLHYRVSDTSVQFFSPGHKADVAHVECVAQLARHLASVPHVHIAHPRRSAVAIVIRLVISTYPPYTPAQTPEATIQSLHAFLNHPLVSSSQAQVLFIQRAQHSRDPWSGNIGFPGGKHELCDTSDQDTAERETREELGLDLKMGFVHLGQLDDVAVYLLGQGTRMAVSPHVYLQTQEQSELCVSDEVASAHWIDFSCMVQRAERPVRPFSREYKSIGASIAARIFPKYAQTQPWWFRIASVGLGNLHYTVLPLPYTAEHSVTNKVLEAGPNSVRVSDHVRFASDTELYLWGISLCMVSELVDMSLPIAPNRSVASPWPQLGSWLWTDINWVTNTAHRVMWSTQRRKPYTTSNDFFVSYFRMLSIAFPVSCAVKLALAIYVGRYLFKT
;
A
#
# COMPACT_ATOMS: atom_id res chain seq x y z
N MET A 1 9.76 5.88 -18.78
CA MET A 1 10.83 5.28 -17.94
C MET A 1 10.37 4.71 -16.59
N ALA A 2 9.07 4.69 -16.26
CA ALA A 2 8.52 4.15 -15.00
C ALA A 2 7.72 2.84 -15.16
N THR A 3 7.57 2.37 -16.40
CA THR A 3 6.46 1.54 -16.86
C THR A 3 6.41 0.15 -16.21
N TYR A 4 7.56 -0.51 -16.01
CA TYR A 4 7.62 -1.89 -15.50
C TYR A 4 8.37 -2.05 -14.15
N LYS A 5 8.69 -0.95 -13.46
CA LYS A 5 9.48 -1.00 -12.21
C LYS A 5 8.82 -1.83 -11.11
N SER A 6 7.49 -1.72 -11.01
CA SER A 6 6.69 -2.48 -10.04
C SER A 6 6.70 -3.98 -10.30
N LEU A 7 6.74 -4.40 -11.57
CA LEU A 7 6.88 -5.80 -11.95
C LEU A 7 8.25 -6.34 -11.53
N SER A 8 9.33 -5.64 -11.89
CA SER A 8 10.69 -6.04 -11.51
C SER A 8 10.89 -6.09 -9.99
N ALA A 9 10.30 -5.13 -9.26
CA ALA A 9 10.30 -5.11 -7.80
C ALA A 9 9.52 -6.30 -7.20
N SER A 10 8.34 -6.62 -7.74
CA SER A 10 7.52 -7.74 -7.27
C SER A 10 8.20 -9.09 -7.48
N LEU A 11 9.04 -9.20 -8.51
CA LEU A 11 9.77 -10.42 -8.87
C LEU A 11 11.16 -10.51 -8.24
N ASN A 12 11.61 -9.48 -7.52
CA ASN A 12 12.99 -9.34 -7.03
C ASN A 12 14.04 -9.50 -8.15
N TRP A 13 13.77 -8.95 -9.33
CA TRP A 13 14.71 -8.95 -10.46
C TRP A 13 15.42 -7.59 -10.53
N PRO A 14 16.61 -7.43 -9.94
CA PRO A 14 17.25 -6.12 -9.78
C PRO A 14 17.61 -5.46 -11.11
N THR A 15 17.88 -6.25 -12.15
CA THR A 15 18.16 -5.76 -13.51
C THR A 15 16.91 -5.66 -14.39
N GLY A 16 15.73 -6.05 -13.86
CA GLY A 16 14.49 -6.17 -14.65
C GLY A 16 14.51 -7.25 -15.72
N GLN A 17 15.57 -8.07 -15.78
CA GLN A 17 15.69 -9.21 -16.69
C GLN A 17 15.45 -10.52 -15.92
N PRO A 18 14.96 -11.58 -16.60
CA PRO A 18 14.96 -12.92 -16.03
C PRO A 18 16.37 -13.34 -15.59
N PRO A 19 16.55 -14.17 -14.56
CA PRO A 19 17.87 -14.70 -14.22
C PRO A 19 18.51 -15.47 -15.39
N SER A 20 19.84 -15.45 -15.49
CA SER A 20 20.56 -16.23 -16.51
C SER A 20 20.24 -17.73 -16.40
N ARG A 21 20.31 -18.44 -17.52
CA ARG A 21 20.03 -19.88 -17.63
C ARG A 21 18.59 -20.25 -17.24
N THR A 22 17.64 -19.35 -17.44
CA THR A 22 16.22 -19.61 -17.16
C THR A 22 15.34 -19.58 -18.40
N THR A 23 14.19 -20.24 -18.28
CA THR A 23 13.12 -20.19 -19.28
C THR A 23 11.88 -19.58 -18.65
N THR A 24 11.39 -18.48 -19.21
CA THR A 24 10.15 -17.82 -18.82
C THR A 24 9.06 -18.15 -19.82
N LEU A 25 7.99 -18.80 -19.38
CA LEU A 25 6.80 -19.06 -20.18
C LEU A 25 5.77 -17.98 -19.91
N ILE A 26 5.32 -17.30 -20.96
CA ILE A 26 4.23 -16.33 -20.93
C ILE A 26 3.03 -16.96 -21.61
N THR A 27 1.89 -16.95 -20.93
CA THR A 27 0.60 -17.39 -21.47
C THR A 27 -0.39 -16.24 -21.40
N GLY A 28 -1.23 -16.08 -22.42
CA GLY A 28 -2.30 -15.08 -22.42
C GLY A 28 -3.50 -15.53 -23.23
N THR A 29 -4.67 -14.99 -22.92
CA THR A 29 -5.93 -15.31 -23.61
C THR A 29 -6.31 -14.19 -24.59
N LEU A 30 -7.41 -14.37 -25.33
CA LEU A 30 -7.94 -13.32 -26.21
C LEU A 30 -8.31 -12.03 -25.44
N SER A 31 -8.77 -12.16 -24.20
CA SER A 31 -9.13 -11.02 -23.35
C SER A 31 -7.93 -10.36 -22.69
N ALA A 32 -6.76 -11.01 -22.68
CA ALA A 32 -5.56 -10.56 -22.00
C ALA A 32 -4.31 -11.13 -22.67
N GLU A 33 -3.76 -10.41 -23.65
CA GLU A 33 -2.57 -10.87 -24.37
C GLU A 33 -1.28 -10.70 -23.55
N GLY A 34 -0.45 -11.76 -23.49
CA GLY A 34 0.85 -11.74 -22.82
C GLY A 34 1.97 -11.06 -23.61
N SER A 35 1.73 -10.71 -24.88
CA SER A 35 2.70 -10.04 -25.77
C SER A 35 3.15 -8.67 -25.24
N ILE A 36 2.38 -8.06 -24.33
CA ILE A 36 2.69 -6.79 -23.66
C ILE A 36 3.99 -6.79 -22.85
N LEU A 37 4.54 -7.97 -22.52
CA LEU A 37 5.85 -8.11 -21.87
C LEU A 37 7.03 -8.18 -22.83
N ILE A 38 6.82 -8.46 -24.12
CA ILE A 38 7.92 -8.57 -25.09
C ILE A 38 8.73 -7.27 -25.14
N PRO A 39 8.10 -6.07 -25.19
CA PRO A 39 8.85 -4.82 -25.21
C PRO A 39 9.54 -4.51 -23.88
N HIS A 40 9.01 -5.00 -22.75
CA HIS A 40 9.67 -4.89 -21.45
C HIS A 40 11.00 -5.64 -21.46
N PHE A 41 10.97 -6.94 -21.80
CA PHE A 41 12.17 -7.77 -21.85
C PHE A 41 13.18 -7.27 -22.87
N THR A 42 12.69 -6.77 -24.00
CA THR A 42 13.55 -6.18 -25.03
C THR A 42 14.25 -4.92 -24.51
N ASN A 43 13.52 -4.00 -23.87
CA ASN A 43 14.07 -2.74 -23.37
C ASN A 43 15.06 -2.95 -22.22
N THR A 44 14.73 -3.80 -21.23
CA THR A 44 15.65 -4.08 -20.11
C THR A 44 16.94 -4.74 -20.58
N THR A 45 16.89 -5.48 -21.69
CA THR A 45 18.08 -6.08 -22.32
C THR A 45 18.92 -5.04 -23.06
N PHE A 46 18.30 -4.09 -23.77
CA PHE A 46 19.04 -3.00 -24.41
C PHE A 46 19.70 -2.04 -23.43
N GLU A 47 19.06 -1.77 -22.29
CA GLU A 47 19.66 -0.96 -21.21
C GLU A 47 20.94 -1.61 -20.67
N ALA A 48 21.00 -2.94 -20.64
CA ALA A 48 22.20 -3.71 -20.31
C ALA A 48 23.22 -3.83 -21.47
N GLN A 49 22.97 -3.16 -22.60
CA GLN A 49 23.81 -3.16 -23.80
C GLN A 49 24.03 -4.55 -24.43
N THR A 50 23.07 -5.46 -24.29
CA THR A 50 23.20 -6.81 -24.83
C THR A 50 22.22 -7.08 -26.00
N PRO A 51 22.54 -8.03 -26.90
CA PRO A 51 21.70 -8.33 -28.06
C PRO A 51 20.51 -9.24 -27.72
N VAL A 52 19.37 -8.94 -28.33
CA VAL A 52 18.10 -9.68 -28.25
C VAL A 52 17.82 -10.31 -29.62
N ILE A 53 17.48 -11.60 -29.63
CA ILE A 53 16.90 -12.28 -30.79
C ILE A 53 15.41 -12.46 -30.55
N LEU A 54 14.58 -11.84 -31.38
CA LEU A 54 13.13 -12.00 -31.36
C LEU A 54 12.67 -12.80 -32.60
N ILE A 55 12.15 -13.99 -32.36
CA ILE A 55 11.57 -14.87 -33.39
C ILE A 55 10.06 -14.83 -33.20
N SER A 56 9.32 -14.31 -34.18
CA SER A 56 7.86 -14.25 -34.10
C SER A 56 7.20 -15.08 -35.20
N PHE A 57 6.29 -15.95 -34.77
CA PHE A 57 5.41 -16.78 -35.59
C PHE A 57 4.02 -16.15 -35.77
N ARG A 58 3.80 -14.91 -35.32
CA ARG A 58 2.49 -14.25 -35.31
C ARG A 58 2.48 -12.84 -35.87
N HIS A 59 3.55 -12.07 -35.71
CA HIS A 59 3.59 -10.67 -36.10
C HIS A 59 4.84 -10.33 -36.92
N THR A 60 4.74 -9.28 -37.75
CA THR A 60 5.85 -8.81 -38.58
C THR A 60 6.80 -7.90 -37.80
N TYR A 61 8.00 -7.66 -38.33
CA TYR A 61 8.98 -6.74 -37.73
C TYR A 61 8.38 -5.35 -37.46
N ASN A 62 7.61 -4.82 -38.42
CA ASN A 62 7.04 -3.48 -38.32
C ASN A 62 6.06 -3.35 -37.15
N HIS A 63 5.31 -4.41 -36.84
CA HIS A 63 4.40 -4.45 -35.70
C HIS A 63 5.15 -4.19 -34.39
N TYR A 64 6.23 -4.94 -34.15
CA TYR A 64 7.06 -4.77 -32.95
C TYR A 64 7.73 -3.39 -32.88
N MET A 65 8.26 -2.90 -34.00
CA MET A 65 8.86 -1.57 -34.05
C MET A 65 7.86 -0.46 -33.72
N HIS A 66 6.60 -0.58 -34.17
CA HIS A 66 5.57 0.42 -33.85
C HIS A 66 5.22 0.41 -32.36
N ILE A 67 5.03 -0.78 -31.78
CA ILE A 67 4.74 -0.93 -30.35
C ILE A 67 5.89 -0.43 -29.48
N MET A 68 7.13 -0.82 -29.79
CA MET A 68 8.32 -0.38 -29.06
C MET A 68 8.49 1.15 -29.12
N ARG A 69 8.32 1.76 -30.30
CA ARG A 69 8.37 3.24 -30.45
C ARG A 69 7.30 3.95 -29.63
N LYS A 70 6.05 3.46 -29.65
CA LYS A 70 4.95 4.03 -28.86
C LYS A 70 5.24 4.01 -27.36
N MET A 71 5.95 2.98 -26.88
CA MET A 71 6.37 2.87 -25.49
C MET A 71 7.69 3.56 -25.15
N GLY A 72 8.25 4.33 -26.09
CA GLY A 72 9.51 5.06 -25.89
C GLY A 72 10.74 4.16 -25.84
N VAL A 73 10.66 2.93 -26.35
CA VAL A 73 11.80 2.02 -26.46
C VAL A 73 12.58 2.37 -27.72
N HIS A 74 13.79 2.89 -27.54
CA HIS A 74 14.70 3.22 -28.63
C HIS A 74 15.48 1.96 -29.05
N THR A 75 14.99 1.25 -30.05
CA THR A 75 15.65 0.05 -30.59
C THR A 75 16.88 0.44 -31.42
N ASN A 76 18.07 0.08 -30.96
CA ASN A 76 19.26 0.10 -31.83
C ASN A 76 19.17 -1.10 -32.78
N ARG A 77 19.23 -0.85 -34.09
CA ARG A 77 19.17 -1.91 -35.12
C ARG A 77 20.24 -2.99 -34.95
N HIS A 78 21.36 -2.68 -34.30
CA HIS A 78 22.43 -3.64 -34.04
C HIS A 78 22.16 -4.58 -32.86
N ASN A 79 21.30 -4.17 -31.91
CA ASN A 79 21.04 -4.94 -30.68
C ASN A 79 19.77 -5.79 -30.78
N LEU A 80 18.92 -5.57 -31.79
CA LEU A 80 17.73 -6.40 -32.03
C LEU A 80 17.84 -7.14 -33.35
N GLN A 81 18.01 -8.45 -33.27
CA GLN A 81 17.90 -9.34 -34.41
C GLN A 81 16.48 -9.90 -34.46
N PHE A 82 15.76 -9.65 -35.55
CA PHE A 82 14.39 -10.12 -35.73
C PHE A 82 14.31 -11.22 -36.79
N VAL A 83 13.68 -12.33 -36.44
CA VAL A 83 13.40 -13.45 -37.35
C VAL A 83 11.91 -13.51 -37.60
N ASN A 84 11.50 -13.25 -38.85
CA ASN A 84 10.11 -13.35 -39.28
C ASN A 84 9.77 -14.79 -39.62
N ALA A 85 9.07 -15.50 -38.73
CA ALA A 85 8.71 -16.89 -38.97
C ALA A 85 7.40 -17.07 -39.77
N LEU A 86 6.68 -15.99 -40.07
CA LEU A 86 5.48 -16.03 -40.91
C LEU A 86 5.78 -16.05 -42.41
N ALA A 87 6.95 -15.56 -42.81
CA ALA A 87 7.32 -15.49 -44.22
C ALA A 87 7.65 -16.90 -44.69
N LYS A 88 6.79 -17.50 -45.53
CA LYS A 88 7.13 -18.69 -46.31
C LYS A 88 8.36 -18.37 -47.17
N GLY A 89 9.55 -18.67 -46.66
CA GLY A 89 10.79 -18.84 -47.41
C GLY A 89 11.53 -17.61 -47.94
N ASP A 90 10.95 -16.40 -47.99
CA ASP A 90 11.65 -15.24 -48.58
C ASP A 90 12.06 -14.18 -47.55
N PHE A 91 13.30 -14.29 -47.09
CA PHE A 91 13.95 -13.33 -46.19
C PHE A 91 14.65 -12.19 -46.95
N SER A 92 14.60 -12.15 -48.29
CA SER A 92 15.29 -11.13 -49.09
C SER A 92 14.77 -9.70 -48.85
N ASN A 93 13.56 -9.55 -48.31
CA ASN A 93 12.96 -8.24 -47.99
C ASN A 93 13.34 -7.70 -46.59
N LEU A 94 14.05 -8.47 -45.76
CA LEU A 94 14.52 -8.02 -44.46
C LEU A 94 15.83 -7.20 -44.58
N PRO A 95 16.14 -6.31 -43.63
CA PRO A 95 17.46 -5.66 -43.54
C PRO A 95 18.59 -6.72 -43.53
N PRO A 96 19.71 -6.53 -44.24
CA PRO A 96 20.80 -7.52 -44.31
C PRO A 96 21.30 -7.99 -42.95
N ALA A 97 21.29 -7.12 -41.93
CA ALA A 97 21.73 -7.41 -40.57
C ALA A 97 20.81 -8.37 -39.77
N THR A 98 19.60 -8.65 -40.26
CA THR A 98 18.61 -9.49 -39.57
C THR A 98 18.12 -10.65 -40.45
N ARG A 99 18.83 -10.98 -41.53
CA ARG A 99 18.45 -12.09 -42.42
C ARG A 99 19.01 -13.41 -41.87
N PRO A 100 18.15 -14.35 -41.42
CA PRO A 100 18.55 -15.75 -41.38
C PRO A 100 18.72 -16.27 -42.82
N HIS A 101 19.71 -17.12 -43.06
CA HIS A 101 20.02 -17.68 -44.39
C HIS A 101 19.27 -18.98 -44.71
N PHE A 102 18.30 -19.38 -43.89
CA PHE A 102 17.61 -20.68 -43.93
C PHE A 102 16.10 -20.48 -43.72
N THR A 103 15.29 -21.46 -44.13
CA THR A 103 13.86 -21.50 -43.81
C THR A 103 13.62 -22.16 -42.44
N LEU A 104 12.63 -21.74 -41.65
CA LEU A 104 12.37 -22.36 -40.34
C LEU A 104 11.91 -23.82 -40.41
N ASN A 105 11.64 -24.35 -41.61
CA ASN A 105 11.42 -25.77 -41.82
C ASN A 105 12.74 -26.57 -41.80
N GLU A 106 13.89 -25.90 -41.94
CA GLU A 106 15.25 -26.44 -41.85
C GLU A 106 15.81 -26.23 -40.44
N TRP A 107 15.18 -26.88 -39.45
CA TRP A 107 15.57 -26.77 -38.03
C TRP A 107 17.07 -26.91 -37.73
N PRO A 108 17.83 -27.83 -38.38
CA PRO A 108 19.27 -27.95 -38.13
C PRO A 108 20.07 -26.68 -38.46
N GLU A 109 19.78 -26.05 -39.60
CA GLU A 109 20.44 -24.80 -40.03
C GLU A 109 20.06 -23.64 -39.11
N PHE A 110 18.80 -23.58 -38.68
CA PHE A 110 18.35 -22.61 -37.67
C PHE A 110 19.13 -22.77 -36.36
N PHE A 111 19.25 -23.99 -35.83
CA PHE A 111 19.94 -24.22 -34.55
C PHE A 111 21.44 -23.93 -34.65
N GLN A 112 22.06 -24.23 -35.79
CA GLN A 112 23.44 -23.86 -36.07
C GLN A 112 23.61 -22.33 -36.11
N TRP A 113 22.76 -21.63 -36.86
CA TRP A 113 22.80 -20.18 -36.89
C TRP A 113 22.58 -19.56 -35.50
N LEU A 114 21.60 -20.07 -34.74
CA LEU A 114 21.29 -19.60 -33.40
C LEU A 114 22.46 -19.86 -32.43
N SER A 115 23.19 -20.97 -32.59
CA SER A 115 24.37 -21.28 -31.77
C SER A 115 25.56 -20.38 -32.13
N GLU A 116 25.71 -19.96 -33.38
CA GLU A 116 26.74 -19.01 -33.83
C GLU A 116 26.47 -17.56 -33.38
N GLN A 117 25.22 -17.17 -33.14
CA GLN A 117 24.89 -15.83 -32.63
C GLN A 117 25.44 -15.63 -31.20
N LYS A 118 25.52 -14.40 -30.69
CA LYS A 118 25.82 -14.13 -29.26
C LYS A 118 24.63 -13.49 -28.51
N PRO A 119 23.41 -14.08 -28.52
CA PRO A 119 22.26 -13.45 -27.90
C PRO A 119 22.30 -13.56 -26.38
N SER A 120 22.04 -12.46 -25.70
CA SER A 120 21.78 -12.47 -24.26
C SER A 120 20.33 -12.80 -23.94
N MET A 121 19.42 -12.63 -24.89
CA MET A 121 18.02 -13.01 -24.72
C MET A 121 17.45 -13.53 -26.03
N VAL A 122 16.79 -14.70 -25.96
CA VAL A 122 16.03 -15.28 -27.08
C VAL A 122 14.55 -15.22 -26.71
N ILE A 123 13.73 -14.58 -27.55
CA ILE A 123 12.28 -14.46 -27.37
C ILE A 123 11.60 -15.21 -28.51
N LEU A 124 10.82 -16.23 -28.18
CA LEU A 124 9.96 -16.97 -29.10
C LEU A 124 8.52 -16.49 -28.91
N ASP A 125 7.98 -15.76 -29.88
CA ASP A 125 6.63 -15.21 -29.83
C ASP A 125 5.66 -15.96 -30.75
N GLY A 126 4.50 -16.33 -30.20
CA GLY A 126 3.39 -16.87 -30.98
C GLY A 126 3.64 -18.30 -31.46
N VAL A 127 4.39 -19.11 -30.71
CA VAL A 127 4.78 -20.49 -31.12
C VAL A 127 3.60 -21.41 -31.44
N CYS A 128 2.38 -21.06 -31.00
CA CYS A 128 1.14 -21.72 -31.44
C CYS A 128 0.96 -21.68 -32.97
N GLY A 129 1.53 -20.69 -33.66
CA GLY A 129 1.52 -20.62 -35.12
C GLY A 129 2.18 -21.82 -35.81
N LEU A 130 3.06 -22.55 -35.12
CA LEU A 130 3.60 -23.82 -35.63
C LEU A 130 2.53 -24.92 -35.70
N LEU A 131 1.59 -24.92 -34.76
CA LEU A 131 0.44 -25.83 -34.79
C LEU A 131 -0.47 -25.48 -35.97
N ASP A 132 -0.69 -24.19 -36.22
CA ASP A 132 -1.54 -23.69 -37.31
C ASP A 132 -1.02 -24.07 -38.70
N VAL A 133 0.31 -24.20 -38.86
CA VAL A 133 0.94 -24.65 -40.12
C VAL A 133 1.14 -26.17 -40.20
N GLY A 134 0.61 -26.93 -39.22
CA GLY A 134 0.51 -28.39 -39.26
C GLY A 134 1.56 -29.16 -38.47
N HIS A 135 2.40 -28.51 -37.66
CA HIS A 135 3.27 -29.24 -36.72
C HIS A 135 2.46 -29.79 -35.54
N ASN A 136 2.87 -30.97 -35.04
CA ASN A 136 2.30 -31.52 -33.81
C ASN A 136 2.99 -30.94 -32.56
N VAL A 137 2.37 -31.12 -31.39
CA VAL A 137 2.89 -30.63 -30.10
C VAL A 137 4.31 -31.16 -29.84
N ASP A 138 4.59 -32.42 -30.16
CA ASP A 138 5.92 -33.02 -29.95
C ASP A 138 7.02 -32.31 -30.76
N SER A 139 6.73 -31.97 -32.01
CA SER A 139 7.66 -31.24 -32.88
C SER A 139 7.94 -29.85 -32.31
N VAL A 140 6.91 -29.15 -31.82
CA VAL A 140 7.07 -27.83 -31.19
C VAL A 140 7.85 -27.92 -29.88
N LEU A 141 7.63 -28.95 -29.07
CA LEU A 141 8.39 -29.20 -27.84
C LEU A 141 9.86 -29.54 -28.12
N GLN A 142 10.13 -30.30 -29.18
CA GLN A 142 11.51 -30.57 -29.62
C GLN A 142 12.21 -29.30 -30.07
N PHE A 143 11.51 -28.45 -30.84
CA PHE A 143 12.02 -27.15 -31.26
C PHE A 143 12.40 -26.27 -30.06
N ILE A 144 11.46 -26.05 -29.13
CA ILE A 144 11.69 -25.23 -27.94
C ILE A 144 12.79 -25.86 -27.07
N GLY A 145 12.80 -27.20 -26.92
CA GLY A 145 13.83 -27.91 -26.17
C GLY A 145 15.23 -27.72 -26.74
N SER A 146 15.39 -27.65 -28.07
CA SER A 146 16.68 -27.35 -28.71
C SER A 146 17.11 -25.91 -28.47
N CYS A 147 16.19 -24.94 -28.56
CA CYS A 147 16.46 -23.55 -28.17
C CYS A 147 16.91 -23.44 -26.70
N GLN A 148 16.24 -24.16 -25.78
CA GLN A 148 16.60 -24.21 -24.37
C GLN A 148 18.04 -24.70 -24.17
N ARG A 149 18.44 -25.81 -24.82
CA ARG A 149 19.81 -26.33 -24.70
C ARG A 149 20.85 -25.33 -25.17
N ILE A 150 20.62 -24.67 -26.30
CA ILE A 150 21.55 -23.65 -26.84
C ILE A 150 21.70 -22.49 -25.86
N VAL A 151 20.59 -22.01 -25.28
CA VAL A 151 20.62 -20.94 -24.27
C VAL A 151 21.35 -21.41 -23.00
N GLU A 152 21.11 -22.63 -22.54
CA GLU A 152 21.79 -23.20 -21.36
C GLU A 152 23.29 -23.38 -21.56
N GLU A 153 23.72 -23.76 -22.76
CA GLU A 153 25.13 -23.88 -23.11
C GLU A 153 25.82 -22.51 -23.12
N LYS A 154 25.19 -21.51 -23.73
CA LYS A 154 25.72 -20.12 -23.76
C LYS A 154 25.76 -19.47 -22.39
N ALA A 155 24.78 -19.78 -21.54
CA ALA A 155 24.69 -19.26 -20.19
C ALA A 155 25.87 -19.66 -19.29
N LYS A 156 26.75 -20.58 -19.73
CA LYS A 156 27.98 -20.96 -19.03
C LYS A 156 29.07 -19.88 -19.11
N ASP A 157 29.14 -19.18 -20.25
CA ASP A 157 30.20 -18.20 -20.53
C ASP A 157 29.71 -16.76 -20.39
N GLU A 158 28.45 -16.48 -20.76
CA GLU A 158 27.85 -15.15 -20.73
C GLU A 158 26.40 -15.20 -20.21
N TYR A 159 25.73 -14.06 -20.02
CA TYR A 159 24.31 -14.05 -19.67
C TYR A 159 23.46 -14.52 -20.86
N ALA A 160 22.57 -15.51 -20.64
CA ALA A 160 21.60 -15.94 -21.65
C ALA A 160 20.28 -16.41 -21.01
N ALA A 161 19.13 -15.98 -21.53
CA ALA A 161 17.80 -16.40 -21.08
C ALA A 161 16.84 -16.63 -22.25
N LEU A 162 15.84 -17.51 -22.03
CA LEU A 162 14.80 -17.83 -23.01
C LEU A 162 13.43 -17.35 -22.52
N VAL A 163 12.69 -16.65 -23.39
CA VAL A 163 11.30 -16.26 -23.17
C VAL A 163 10.44 -16.90 -24.25
N VAL A 164 9.34 -17.56 -23.86
CA VAL A 164 8.40 -18.21 -24.78
C VAL A 164 7.01 -17.65 -24.52
N ASN A 165 6.42 -16.99 -25.51
CA ASN A 165 5.06 -16.47 -25.46
C ASN A 165 4.11 -17.39 -26.26
N VAL A 166 3.06 -17.84 -25.59
CA VAL A 166 2.06 -18.77 -26.14
C VAL A 166 0.67 -18.16 -25.93
N PHE A 167 -0.12 -18.12 -26.99
CA PHE A 167 -1.55 -17.84 -26.86
C PHE A 167 -2.24 -19.07 -26.30
N LEU A 168 -3.03 -18.90 -25.23
CA LEU A 168 -3.73 -19.97 -24.53
C LEU A 168 -5.19 -20.03 -25.00
N ASP A 169 -5.53 -21.17 -25.60
CA ASP A 169 -6.86 -21.55 -26.08
C ASP A 169 -7.02 -23.08 -26.02
N GLU A 170 -8.15 -23.58 -26.53
CA GLU A 170 -8.47 -25.01 -26.55
C GLU A 170 -7.48 -25.85 -27.37
N PHE A 171 -6.84 -25.27 -28.40
CA PHE A 171 -5.91 -25.97 -29.30
C PHE A 171 -4.49 -26.05 -28.74
N SER A 172 -4.09 -25.05 -27.94
CA SER A 172 -2.75 -24.89 -27.37
C SER A 172 -2.63 -25.41 -25.94
N GLU A 173 -3.73 -25.81 -25.28
CA GLU A 173 -3.74 -26.25 -23.89
C GLU A 173 -2.72 -27.37 -23.62
N LEU A 174 -2.66 -28.39 -24.49
CA LEU A 174 -1.73 -29.52 -24.36
C LEU A 174 -0.26 -29.07 -24.47
N LEU A 175 0.03 -28.13 -25.37
CA LEU A 175 1.35 -27.54 -25.55
C LEU A 175 1.75 -26.76 -24.29
N VAL A 176 0.87 -25.88 -23.79
CA VAL A 176 1.12 -25.08 -22.58
C VAL A 176 1.38 -25.97 -21.37
N ARG A 177 0.54 -27.00 -21.14
CA ARG A 177 0.73 -27.96 -20.02
C ARG A 177 2.09 -28.64 -20.09
N SER A 178 2.56 -28.97 -21.29
CA SER A 178 3.87 -29.57 -21.52
C SER A 178 5.02 -28.58 -21.30
N LEU A 179 4.85 -27.31 -21.69
CA LEU A 179 5.84 -26.25 -21.52
C LEU A 179 5.99 -25.78 -20.08
N VAL A 180 4.92 -25.79 -19.27
CA VAL A 180 5.01 -25.48 -17.83
C VAL A 180 5.99 -26.40 -17.11
N ARG A 181 6.10 -27.67 -17.54
CA ARG A 181 7.08 -28.64 -17.02
C ARG A 181 8.52 -28.31 -17.39
N ARG A 182 8.73 -27.46 -18.40
CA ARG A 182 10.03 -27.03 -18.93
C ARG A 182 10.34 -25.57 -18.61
N ALA A 183 9.48 -24.88 -17.87
CA ALA A 183 9.66 -23.49 -17.50
C ALA A 183 10.26 -23.35 -16.09
N HIS A 184 11.02 -22.28 -15.90
CA HIS A 184 11.45 -21.80 -14.59
C HIS A 184 10.41 -20.82 -14.01
N PHE A 185 9.83 -19.99 -14.85
CA PHE A 185 8.77 -19.05 -14.45
C PHE A 185 7.58 -19.16 -15.38
N LEU A 186 6.37 -19.09 -14.83
CA LEU A 186 5.12 -19.01 -15.57
C LEU A 186 4.46 -17.66 -15.30
N PHE A 187 4.21 -16.90 -16.36
CA PHE A 187 3.49 -15.64 -16.37
C PHE A 187 2.15 -15.88 -17.06
N SER A 188 1.06 -15.94 -16.30
CA SER A 188 -0.30 -16.14 -16.81
C SER A 188 -1.06 -14.83 -16.86
N PHE A 189 -1.40 -14.37 -18.07
CA PHE A 189 -2.27 -13.23 -18.33
C PHE A 189 -3.70 -13.68 -18.52
N GLU A 190 -4.60 -13.08 -17.75
CA GLU A 190 -6.02 -13.40 -17.76
C GLU A 190 -6.86 -12.12 -17.72
N GLY A 191 -8.05 -12.18 -18.32
CA GLY A 191 -9.07 -11.15 -18.12
C GLY A 191 -9.60 -11.18 -16.69
N LEU A 192 -10.21 -10.08 -16.25
CA LEU A 192 -10.84 -10.04 -14.93
C LEU A 192 -12.13 -10.87 -14.92
N ALA A 193 -12.29 -11.71 -13.89
CA ALA A 193 -13.51 -12.51 -13.70
C ALA A 193 -14.78 -11.65 -13.54
N SER A 194 -14.63 -10.40 -13.09
CA SER A 194 -15.72 -9.42 -12.96
C SER A 194 -16.14 -8.75 -14.27
N GLY A 195 -15.43 -9.01 -15.38
CA GLY A 195 -15.62 -8.32 -16.66
C GLY A 195 -14.73 -7.08 -16.82
N ALA A 196 -14.92 -6.37 -17.94
CA ALA A 196 -14.08 -5.23 -18.35
C ALA A 196 -14.18 -4.05 -17.36
N SER A 197 -13.04 -3.42 -17.08
CA SER A 197 -12.92 -2.22 -16.24
C SER A 197 -12.19 -1.12 -17.02
N SER A 198 -12.54 0.15 -16.81
CA SER A 198 -11.83 1.29 -17.40
C SER A 198 -10.46 1.54 -16.76
N GLY A 199 -10.26 1.06 -15.51
CA GLY A 199 -9.03 1.22 -14.73
C GLY A 199 -8.05 0.06 -14.84
N VAL A 200 -8.51 -1.13 -15.24
CA VAL A 200 -7.72 -2.37 -15.24
C VAL A 200 -7.96 -3.14 -16.53
N SER A 201 -6.87 -3.42 -17.25
CA SER A 201 -6.91 -4.19 -18.50
C SER A 201 -6.95 -5.69 -18.25
N GLY A 202 -6.34 -6.17 -17.17
CA GLY A 202 -6.39 -7.58 -16.78
C GLY A 202 -5.54 -7.89 -15.55
N GLN A 203 -5.31 -9.18 -15.33
CA GLN A 203 -4.45 -9.69 -14.27
C GLN A 203 -3.27 -10.50 -14.83
N LEU A 204 -2.16 -10.45 -14.11
CA LEU A 204 -0.95 -11.24 -14.31
C LEU A 204 -0.69 -12.06 -13.03
N THR A 205 -0.66 -13.37 -13.19
CA THR A 205 -0.18 -14.30 -12.16
C THR A 205 1.22 -14.78 -12.53
N VAL A 206 2.19 -14.60 -11.64
CA VAL A 206 3.54 -15.13 -11.78
C VAL A 206 3.79 -16.21 -10.73
N VAL A 207 4.05 -17.44 -11.19
CA VAL A 207 4.29 -18.60 -10.35
C VAL A 207 5.59 -19.31 -10.76
N PRO A 208 6.22 -20.09 -9.86
CA PRO A 208 7.38 -20.88 -10.24
C PRO A 208 6.95 -22.01 -11.19
N GLY A 209 7.71 -22.19 -12.27
CA GLY A 209 7.60 -23.34 -13.15
C GLY A 209 8.26 -24.58 -12.55
N HIS A 210 8.07 -25.73 -13.19
CA HIS A 210 8.55 -27.01 -12.65
C HIS A 210 10.07 -27.06 -12.46
N LEU A 211 10.85 -26.51 -13.39
CA LEU A 211 12.31 -26.50 -13.29
C LEU A 211 12.81 -25.63 -12.13
N PHE A 212 12.09 -24.55 -11.81
CA PHE A 212 12.44 -23.72 -10.66
C PHE A 212 12.20 -24.45 -9.34
N CYS A 213 11.10 -25.20 -9.22
CA CYS A 213 10.81 -26.00 -8.02
C CYS A 213 11.91 -27.04 -7.74
N GLN A 214 12.61 -27.54 -8.76
CA GLN A 214 13.74 -28.45 -8.59
C GLN A 214 14.99 -27.78 -7.99
N LEU A 215 15.11 -26.45 -8.09
CA LEU A 215 16.26 -25.71 -7.55
C LEU A 215 16.19 -25.50 -6.02
N GLN A 216 15.11 -25.92 -5.36
CA GLN A 216 14.88 -25.74 -3.91
C GLN A 216 15.07 -24.29 -3.41
N LYS A 217 14.89 -23.30 -4.28
CA LYS A 217 14.95 -21.87 -3.92
C LYS A 217 13.57 -21.38 -3.50
N ALA A 218 13.51 -20.48 -2.52
CA ALA A 218 12.28 -19.79 -2.17
C ALA A 218 11.89 -18.83 -3.30
N PHE A 219 10.65 -18.91 -3.77
CA PHE A 219 10.04 -17.96 -4.70
C PHE A 219 8.68 -17.56 -4.17
N SER A 220 8.39 -16.27 -4.19
CA SER A 220 7.10 -15.73 -3.80
C SER A 220 6.25 -15.56 -5.06
N PRO A 221 5.13 -16.30 -5.20
CA PRO A 221 4.19 -16.05 -6.28
C PRO A 221 3.68 -14.61 -6.23
N ALA A 222 3.61 -13.96 -7.39
CA ALA A 222 3.10 -12.61 -7.50
C ALA A 222 1.77 -12.63 -8.25
N LEU A 223 0.73 -12.05 -7.67
CA LEU A 223 -0.50 -11.71 -8.39
C LEU A 223 -0.49 -10.19 -8.57
N LEU A 224 -0.70 -9.72 -9.80
CA LEU A 224 -0.65 -8.31 -10.20
C LEU A 224 -1.87 -8.01 -11.09
N HIS A 225 -2.45 -6.83 -10.97
CA HIS A 225 -3.28 -6.22 -11.99
C HIS A 225 -2.39 -5.41 -12.94
N TYR A 226 -2.84 -5.25 -14.17
CA TYR A 226 -2.15 -4.38 -15.13
C TYR A 226 -3.12 -3.49 -15.89
N ARG A 227 -2.61 -2.32 -16.28
CA ARG A 227 -3.30 -1.34 -17.12
C ARG A 227 -2.46 -1.02 -18.34
N VAL A 228 -3.05 -1.14 -19.52
CA VAL A 228 -2.46 -0.75 -20.79
C VAL A 228 -3.00 0.63 -21.17
N SER A 229 -2.09 1.55 -21.48
CA SER A 229 -2.37 2.86 -22.09
C SER A 229 -1.65 2.94 -23.43
N ASP A 230 -1.92 3.97 -24.22
CA ASP A 230 -1.31 4.12 -25.56
C ASP A 230 0.22 4.11 -25.57
N THR A 231 0.84 4.59 -24.49
CA THR A 231 2.30 4.76 -24.38
C THR A 231 2.93 3.99 -23.22
N SER A 232 2.14 3.27 -22.41
CA SER A 232 2.68 2.61 -21.21
C SER A 232 1.82 1.46 -20.71
N VAL A 233 2.46 0.45 -20.13
CA VAL A 233 1.83 -0.66 -19.39
C VAL A 233 2.23 -0.57 -17.92
N GLN A 234 1.29 -0.47 -16.99
CA GLN A 234 1.57 -0.39 -15.55
C GLN A 234 1.14 -1.67 -14.84
N PHE A 235 1.95 -2.16 -13.90
CA PHE A 235 1.63 -3.31 -13.04
C PHE A 235 1.47 -2.87 -11.58
N PHE A 236 0.53 -3.47 -10.84
CA PHE A 236 0.25 -3.13 -9.44
C PHE A 236 -0.39 -4.33 -8.73
N SER A 237 -0.32 -4.44 -7.41
CA SER A 237 -0.92 -5.60 -6.72
C SER A 237 -2.47 -5.58 -6.78
N PRO A 238 -3.16 -6.73 -6.75
CA PRO A 238 -4.59 -6.80 -6.51
C PRO A 238 -4.90 -6.26 -5.12
N GLY A 239 -5.91 -5.39 -5.03
CA GLY A 239 -6.16 -4.58 -3.83
C GLY A 239 -5.19 -3.40 -3.65
N HIS A 240 -4.21 -3.21 -4.53
CA HIS A 240 -3.57 -1.91 -4.72
C HIS A 240 -4.54 -1.07 -5.55
N LYS A 241 -5.58 -0.55 -4.87
CA LYS A 241 -6.63 0.19 -5.54
C LYS A 241 -6.19 1.61 -5.85
N ALA A 242 -5.74 1.77 -7.08
CA ALA A 242 -6.16 2.91 -7.90
C ALA A 242 -7.69 2.85 -8.23
N ASP A 243 -8.43 1.83 -7.75
CA ASP A 243 -9.84 1.54 -8.09
C ASP A 243 -10.85 1.71 -6.93
N VAL A 244 -10.57 2.55 -5.95
CA VAL A 244 -11.62 3.49 -5.55
C VAL A 244 -11.03 4.83 -5.92
N ALA A 245 -11.60 5.50 -6.93
CA ALA A 245 -11.23 6.88 -7.17
C ALA A 245 -11.30 7.58 -5.80
N HIS A 246 -10.20 8.16 -5.31
CA HIS A 246 -10.20 8.75 -3.96
C HIS A 246 -11.35 9.77 -3.85
N VAL A 247 -11.72 10.37 -4.97
CA VAL A 247 -12.91 11.17 -5.23
C VAL A 247 -14.23 10.46 -4.86
N GLU A 248 -14.43 9.20 -5.25
CA GLU A 248 -15.63 8.43 -4.86
C GLU A 248 -15.63 8.15 -3.36
N CYS A 249 -14.47 7.85 -2.75
CA CYS A 249 -14.36 7.74 -1.29
C CYS A 249 -14.76 9.06 -0.60
N VAL A 250 -14.30 10.19 -1.12
CA VAL A 250 -14.63 11.53 -0.61
C VAL A 250 -16.10 11.86 -0.84
N ALA A 251 -16.66 11.54 -2.02
CA ALA A 251 -18.08 11.72 -2.34
C ALA A 251 -18.96 10.91 -1.39
N GLN A 252 -18.57 9.68 -1.11
CA GLN A 252 -19.28 8.82 -0.19
C GLN A 252 -19.17 9.31 1.26
N LEU A 253 -17.97 9.72 1.68
CA LEU A 253 -17.76 10.33 2.99
C LEU A 253 -18.68 11.53 3.18
N ALA A 254 -18.74 12.44 2.20
CA ALA A 254 -19.62 13.60 2.24
C ALA A 254 -21.11 13.20 2.35
N ARG A 255 -21.55 12.20 1.56
CA ARG A 255 -22.93 11.67 1.65
C ARG A 255 -23.24 11.09 3.02
N HIS A 256 -22.32 10.33 3.61
CA HIS A 256 -22.52 9.76 4.95
C HIS A 256 -22.52 10.83 6.04
N LEU A 257 -21.60 11.80 5.99
CA LEU A 257 -21.56 12.92 6.93
C LEU A 257 -22.84 13.76 6.90
N ALA A 258 -23.46 13.91 5.72
CA ALA A 258 -24.72 14.65 5.59
C ALA A 258 -25.96 13.85 6.04
N SER A 259 -25.91 12.51 5.99
CA SER A 259 -27.08 11.64 6.22
C SER A 259 -27.07 10.92 7.57
N VAL A 260 -25.91 10.74 8.19
CA VAL A 260 -25.76 10.00 9.46
C VAL A 260 -25.47 11.01 10.57
N PRO A 261 -26.32 11.12 11.61
CA PRO A 261 -26.06 12.02 12.73
C PRO A 261 -24.79 11.59 13.47
N HIS A 262 -23.98 12.57 13.85
CA HIS A 262 -22.82 12.35 14.71
C HIS A 262 -23.25 12.17 16.17
N VAL A 263 -22.45 11.41 16.92
CA VAL A 263 -22.57 11.22 18.36
C VAL A 263 -21.90 12.40 19.04
N HIS A 264 -22.70 13.17 19.76
CA HIS A 264 -22.22 14.27 20.59
C HIS A 264 -21.96 13.81 22.03
N ILE A 265 -20.81 14.14 22.58
CA ILE A 265 -20.44 13.87 23.98
C ILE A 265 -20.52 15.17 24.77
N ALA A 266 -21.60 15.31 25.55
CA ALA A 266 -21.76 16.46 26.44
C ALA A 266 -20.65 16.47 27.51
N HIS A 267 -19.76 17.46 27.45
CA HIS A 267 -18.65 17.61 28.39
C HIS A 267 -18.24 19.09 28.50
N PRO A 268 -17.91 19.61 29.70
CA PRO A 268 -17.58 21.03 29.89
C PRO A 268 -16.23 21.45 29.29
N ARG A 269 -15.32 20.49 29.10
CA ARG A 269 -14.03 20.70 28.41
C ARG A 269 -14.10 20.05 27.05
N ARG A 270 -14.07 20.85 25.99
CA ARG A 270 -14.09 20.40 24.60
C ARG A 270 -12.85 20.90 23.86
N SER A 271 -12.49 20.15 22.84
CA SER A 271 -11.50 20.48 21.84
C SER A 271 -12.06 20.17 20.47
N ALA A 272 -11.53 20.80 19.44
CA ALA A 272 -11.92 20.52 18.07
C ALA A 272 -10.71 20.41 17.17
N VAL A 273 -10.81 19.58 16.14
CA VAL A 273 -9.73 19.36 15.16
C VAL A 273 -10.27 19.38 13.74
N ALA A 274 -9.44 19.82 12.79
CA ALA A 274 -9.77 19.82 11.37
C ALA A 274 -9.08 18.67 10.63
N ILE A 275 -9.89 17.77 10.05
CA ILE A 275 -9.43 16.76 9.10
C ILE A 275 -9.53 17.39 7.70
N VAL A 276 -8.40 17.85 7.18
CA VAL A 276 -8.34 18.53 5.89
C VAL A 276 -7.96 17.54 4.79
N ILE A 277 -8.81 17.41 3.77
CA ILE A 277 -8.61 16.59 2.58
C ILE A 277 -8.32 17.51 1.40
N ARG A 278 -7.21 17.27 0.69
CA ARG A 278 -6.94 17.90 -0.60
C ARG A 278 -6.97 16.90 -1.74
N LEU A 279 -7.28 17.37 -2.93
CA LEU A 279 -7.19 16.61 -4.18
C LEU A 279 -5.94 17.07 -4.92
N VAL A 280 -5.08 16.13 -5.32
CA VAL A 280 -3.85 16.42 -6.05
C VAL A 280 -4.21 16.68 -7.51
N ILE A 281 -4.49 17.93 -7.84
CA ILE A 281 -4.84 18.41 -9.18
C ILE A 281 -4.04 19.67 -9.52
N SER A 282 -3.61 19.80 -10.78
CA SER A 282 -2.80 20.93 -11.25
C SER A 282 -3.58 22.24 -11.36
N THR A 283 -4.89 22.16 -11.56
CA THR A 283 -5.76 23.34 -11.62
C THR A 283 -7.15 22.97 -11.12
N TYR A 284 -7.63 23.70 -10.13
CA TYR A 284 -8.96 23.50 -9.58
C TYR A 284 -10.03 24.03 -10.55
N PRO A 285 -11.08 23.25 -10.87
CA PRO A 285 -12.23 23.79 -11.57
C PRO A 285 -12.98 24.80 -10.68
N PRO A 286 -13.73 25.73 -11.27
CA PRO A 286 -14.48 26.71 -10.49
C PRO A 286 -15.48 26.02 -9.55
N TYR A 287 -15.41 26.36 -8.28
CA TYR A 287 -16.34 25.89 -7.26
C TYR A 287 -17.12 27.07 -6.69
N THR A 288 -18.45 27.01 -6.79
CA THR A 288 -19.34 28.03 -6.20
C THR A 288 -20.00 27.45 -4.95
N PRO A 289 -19.70 27.97 -3.74
CA PRO A 289 -20.36 27.52 -2.52
C PRO A 289 -21.86 27.82 -2.59
N ALA A 290 -22.68 26.84 -2.24
CA ALA A 290 -24.12 27.02 -2.15
C ALA A 290 -24.55 27.38 -0.71
N GLN A 291 -25.66 28.11 -0.57
CA GLN A 291 -26.15 28.58 0.72
C GLN A 291 -27.04 27.57 1.46
N THR A 292 -27.62 26.60 0.74
CA THR A 292 -28.48 25.56 1.32
C THR A 292 -27.78 24.20 1.34
N PRO A 293 -28.00 23.35 2.35
CA PRO A 293 -27.34 22.03 2.45
C PRO A 293 -27.54 21.16 1.20
N GLU A 294 -28.74 21.16 0.63
CA GLU A 294 -29.11 20.39 -0.56
C GLU A 294 -28.33 20.86 -1.80
N ALA A 295 -28.21 22.19 -1.98
CA ALA A 295 -27.44 22.76 -3.07
C ALA A 295 -25.92 22.59 -2.86
N THR A 296 -25.46 22.50 -1.61
CA THR A 296 -24.06 22.18 -1.29
C THR A 296 -23.72 20.75 -1.71
N ILE A 297 -24.62 19.79 -1.48
CA ILE A 297 -24.43 18.41 -1.95
C ILE A 297 -24.38 18.36 -3.48
N GLN A 298 -25.27 19.09 -4.18
CA GLN A 298 -25.29 19.12 -5.65
C GLN A 298 -24.03 19.77 -6.23
N SER A 299 -23.60 20.91 -5.69
CA SER A 299 -22.37 21.59 -6.12
C SER A 299 -21.12 20.74 -5.85
N LEU A 300 -21.06 20.07 -4.69
CA LEU A 300 -19.99 19.13 -4.37
C LEU A 300 -19.98 17.93 -5.31
N HIS A 301 -21.15 17.36 -5.62
CA HIS A 301 -21.27 16.26 -6.57
C HIS A 301 -20.83 16.68 -7.99
N ALA A 302 -21.18 17.88 -8.43
CA ALA A 302 -20.73 18.42 -9.71
C ALA A 302 -19.20 18.63 -9.73
N PHE A 303 -18.63 19.17 -8.64
CA PHE A 303 -17.19 19.35 -8.49
C PHE A 303 -16.42 18.03 -8.53
N LEU A 304 -16.86 17.03 -7.76
CA LEU A 304 -16.21 15.71 -7.69
C LEU A 304 -16.31 14.94 -9.01
N ASN A 305 -17.40 15.11 -9.77
CA ASN A 305 -17.55 14.49 -11.09
C ASN A 305 -16.85 15.25 -12.23
N HIS A 306 -16.25 16.41 -11.96
CA HIS A 306 -15.54 17.16 -13.00
C HIS A 306 -14.38 16.33 -13.57
N PRO A 307 -14.13 16.30 -14.90
CA PRO A 307 -13.10 15.43 -15.50
C PRO A 307 -11.68 15.61 -14.95
N LEU A 308 -11.34 16.83 -14.54
CA LEU A 308 -10.05 17.14 -13.89
C LEU A 308 -9.95 16.61 -12.46
N VAL A 309 -11.10 16.39 -11.80
CA VAL A 309 -11.19 16.00 -10.41
C VAL A 309 -11.40 14.50 -10.28
N SER A 310 -12.23 13.89 -11.13
CA SER A 310 -12.72 12.51 -11.00
C SER A 310 -11.64 11.42 -10.95
N SER A 311 -10.45 11.70 -11.45
CA SER A 311 -9.29 10.79 -11.44
C SER A 311 -8.18 11.20 -10.47
N SER A 312 -8.42 12.23 -9.65
CA SER A 312 -7.43 12.79 -8.72
C SER A 312 -7.21 11.90 -7.48
N GLN A 313 -6.00 11.98 -6.96
CA GLN A 313 -5.66 11.38 -5.68
C GLN A 313 -6.03 12.34 -4.54
N ALA A 314 -6.66 11.84 -3.48
CA ALA A 314 -6.82 12.58 -2.23
C ALA A 314 -5.62 12.38 -1.29
N GLN A 315 -5.28 13.44 -0.56
CA GLN A 315 -4.33 13.44 0.55
C GLN A 315 -4.98 14.07 1.79
N VAL A 316 -4.55 13.65 2.98
CA VAL A 316 -5.04 14.15 4.27
C VAL A 316 -3.91 14.82 5.02
N LEU A 317 -4.20 15.98 5.62
CA LEU A 317 -3.23 16.75 6.38
C LEU A 317 -3.06 16.20 7.80
N PHE A 318 -1.81 15.94 8.19
CA PHE A 318 -1.43 15.61 9.55
C PHE A 318 -0.38 16.60 10.06
N ILE A 319 -0.37 16.83 11.36
CA ILE A 319 0.65 17.62 12.04
C ILE A 319 1.40 16.78 13.08
N GLN A 320 2.68 17.08 13.25
CA GLN A 320 3.46 16.68 14.40
C GLN A 320 3.52 17.86 15.37
N ARG A 321 2.99 17.65 16.58
CA ARG A 321 3.04 18.68 17.63
C ARG A 321 4.49 18.97 18.05
N ALA A 322 4.81 20.23 18.31
CA ALA A 322 6.11 20.62 18.86
C ALA A 322 6.36 19.97 20.24
N GLN A 323 7.63 19.84 20.61
CA GLN A 323 7.99 19.27 21.91
C GLN A 323 8.00 20.35 22.99
N HIS A 324 7.14 20.18 24.00
CA HIS A 324 7.11 21.03 25.18
C HIS A 324 7.18 20.20 26.46
N SER A 325 8.11 20.52 27.35
CA SER A 325 8.36 19.76 28.59
C SER A 325 7.14 19.59 29.51
N ARG A 326 6.11 20.43 29.34
CA ARG A 326 4.86 20.42 30.11
C ARG A 326 3.64 19.91 29.32
N ASP A 327 3.77 19.64 28.02
CA ASP A 327 2.69 19.10 27.20
C ASP A 327 2.74 17.56 27.18
N PRO A 328 1.75 16.85 27.77
CA PRO A 328 1.69 15.39 27.74
C PRO A 328 1.50 14.79 26.35
N TRP A 329 1.15 15.60 25.35
CA TRP A 329 0.95 15.22 23.95
C TRP A 329 2.10 15.66 23.02
N SER A 330 3.22 16.11 23.59
CA SER A 330 4.41 16.53 22.86
C SER A 330 4.87 15.51 21.81
N GLY A 331 5.06 15.95 20.58
CA GLY A 331 5.53 15.11 19.47
C GLY A 331 4.49 14.15 18.90
N ASN A 332 3.25 14.13 19.40
CA ASN A 332 2.21 13.27 18.86
C ASN A 332 1.82 13.70 17.44
N ILE A 333 1.46 12.71 16.62
CA ILE A 333 0.88 12.91 15.30
C ILE A 333 -0.64 13.04 15.45
N GLY A 334 -1.20 14.07 14.84
CA GLY A 334 -2.63 14.35 14.89
C GLY A 334 -3.10 15.27 13.78
N PHE A 335 -4.23 15.91 14.01
CA PHE A 335 -4.83 16.90 13.13
C PHE A 335 -4.65 18.29 13.74
N PRO A 336 -4.60 19.36 12.93
CA PRO A 336 -4.59 20.72 13.45
C PRO A 336 -5.83 20.99 14.28
N GLY A 337 -5.68 21.70 15.40
CA GLY A 337 -6.75 21.93 16.35
C GLY A 337 -6.33 22.03 17.81
N GLY A 338 -7.25 22.52 18.63
CA GLY A 338 -6.96 22.87 20.01
C GLY A 338 -8.20 22.89 20.90
N LYS A 339 -8.15 23.70 21.96
CA LYS A 339 -9.21 23.75 22.97
C LYS A 339 -10.25 24.78 22.57
N HIS A 340 -11.50 24.50 22.91
CA HIS A 340 -12.56 25.48 22.77
C HIS A 340 -12.31 26.67 23.72
N GLU A 341 -12.29 27.86 23.17
CA GLU A 341 -12.14 29.12 23.89
C GLU A 341 -13.45 29.89 23.99
N LEU A 342 -13.54 30.83 24.93
CA LEU A 342 -14.76 31.61 25.15
C LEU A 342 -15.16 32.50 23.96
N CYS A 343 -14.21 32.80 23.07
CA CYS A 343 -14.47 33.55 21.84
C CYS A 343 -15.03 32.67 20.72
N ASP A 344 -14.91 31.35 20.82
CA ASP A 344 -15.32 30.42 19.77
C ASP A 344 -16.85 30.25 19.84
N THR A 345 -17.51 30.45 18.70
CA THR A 345 -18.97 30.35 18.61
C THR A 345 -19.47 28.91 18.54
N SER A 346 -18.61 27.98 18.13
CA SER A 346 -18.88 26.55 18.04
C SER A 346 -17.56 25.74 18.00
N ASP A 347 -17.64 24.42 18.14
CA ASP A 347 -16.46 23.55 17.95
C ASP A 347 -15.89 23.66 16.52
N GLN A 348 -16.73 23.94 15.52
CA GLN A 348 -16.27 24.16 14.15
C GLN A 348 -15.37 25.40 14.09
N ASP A 349 -15.79 26.50 14.72
CA ASP A 349 -15.06 27.77 14.77
C ASP A 349 -13.72 27.60 15.51
N THR A 350 -13.69 26.78 16.58
CA THR A 350 -12.44 26.35 17.24
C THR A 350 -11.50 25.65 16.26
N ALA A 351 -11.98 24.66 15.50
CA ALA A 351 -11.13 23.92 14.55
C ALA A 351 -10.59 24.84 13.43
N GLU A 352 -11.41 25.79 12.95
CA GLU A 352 -11.03 26.76 11.92
C GLU A 352 -10.00 27.77 12.44
N ARG A 353 -10.21 28.33 13.63
CA ARG A 353 -9.27 29.26 14.28
C ARG A 353 -7.92 28.60 14.51
N GLU A 354 -7.91 27.44 15.15
CA GLU A 354 -6.68 26.72 15.48
C GLU A 354 -5.90 26.31 14.22
N THR A 355 -6.60 25.85 13.18
CA THR A 355 -5.94 25.51 11.89
C THR A 355 -5.28 26.73 11.25
N ARG A 356 -5.91 27.90 11.34
CA ARG A 356 -5.35 29.16 10.85
C ARG A 356 -4.14 29.59 11.69
N GLU A 357 -4.19 29.45 13.01
CA GLU A 357 -3.10 29.81 13.92
C GLU A 357 -1.89 28.87 13.79
N GLU A 358 -2.12 27.57 13.65
CA GLU A 358 -1.08 26.54 13.57
C GLU A 358 -0.43 26.44 12.19
N LEU A 359 -1.20 26.64 11.11
CA LEU A 359 -0.77 26.35 9.73
C LEU A 359 -0.92 27.51 8.75
N GLY A 360 -1.45 28.66 9.19
CA GLY A 360 -1.79 29.78 8.30
C GLY A 360 -2.90 29.47 7.29
N LEU A 361 -3.61 28.35 7.47
CA LEU A 361 -4.59 27.86 6.52
C LEU A 361 -6.01 28.31 6.92
N ASP A 362 -6.63 29.16 6.11
CA ASP A 362 -7.99 29.65 6.35
C ASP A 362 -9.03 28.69 5.75
N LEU A 363 -9.62 27.85 6.60
CA LEU A 363 -10.65 26.89 6.19
C LEU A 363 -11.97 27.55 5.77
N LYS A 364 -12.18 28.85 6.02
CA LYS A 364 -13.35 29.59 5.53
C LYS A 364 -13.19 30.01 4.06
N MET A 365 -11.98 29.91 3.50
CA MET A 365 -11.66 30.33 2.13
C MET A 365 -11.05 29.18 1.32
N GLY A 366 -11.73 28.75 0.26
CA GLY A 366 -11.22 27.70 -0.64
C GLY A 366 -11.37 26.26 -0.12
N PHE A 367 -12.12 26.09 0.97
CA PHE A 367 -12.51 24.80 1.50
C PHE A 367 -14.04 24.70 1.67
N VAL A 368 -14.53 23.47 1.69
CA VAL A 368 -15.93 23.14 2.00
C VAL A 368 -15.95 22.24 3.22
N HIS A 369 -16.74 22.62 4.21
CA HIS A 369 -17.03 21.76 5.35
C HIS A 369 -17.96 20.62 4.91
N LEU A 370 -17.48 19.38 5.01
CA LEU A 370 -18.24 18.19 4.64
C LEU A 370 -19.14 17.68 5.78
N GLY A 371 -18.79 18.00 7.02
CA GLY A 371 -19.50 17.57 8.22
C GLY A 371 -18.57 17.22 9.39
N GLN A 372 -19.11 16.52 10.38
CA GLN A 372 -18.43 16.17 11.63
C GLN A 372 -18.48 14.65 11.86
N LEU A 373 -17.34 14.05 12.26
CA LEU A 373 -17.31 12.65 12.74
C LEU A 373 -17.72 12.59 14.22
N ASP A 374 -17.81 11.40 14.82
CA ASP A 374 -18.21 11.29 16.22
C ASP A 374 -17.24 12.00 17.17
N ASP A 375 -17.79 12.58 18.23
CA ASP A 375 -16.99 13.09 19.33
C ASP A 375 -16.19 11.94 19.95
N VAL A 376 -14.88 12.15 20.14
CA VAL A 376 -14.00 11.16 20.78
C VAL A 376 -13.73 11.56 22.22
N ALA A 377 -14.05 10.68 23.17
CA ALA A 377 -13.74 10.88 24.57
C ALA A 377 -12.25 10.65 24.87
N VAL A 378 -11.63 11.60 25.56
CA VAL A 378 -10.25 11.48 26.04
C VAL A 378 -10.26 10.90 27.45
N TYR A 379 -9.78 9.67 27.59
CA TYR A 379 -9.75 8.96 28.86
C TYR A 379 -8.40 9.09 29.57
N LEU A 380 -8.43 9.35 30.88
CA LEU A 380 -7.31 9.06 31.77
C LEU A 380 -7.67 7.87 32.67
N LEU A 381 -6.73 6.93 32.82
CA LEU A 381 -6.92 5.74 33.64
C LEU A 381 -7.29 6.14 35.08
N GLY A 382 -8.46 5.72 35.55
CA GLY A 382 -8.94 6.01 36.91
C GLY A 382 -9.52 7.41 37.14
N GLN A 383 -9.59 8.28 36.12
CA GLN A 383 -10.12 9.65 36.26
C GLN A 383 -11.31 9.97 35.33
N GLY A 384 -11.81 8.97 34.59
CA GLY A 384 -12.95 9.14 33.68
C GLY A 384 -12.61 9.95 32.41
N THR A 385 -13.65 10.47 31.76
CA THR A 385 -13.55 11.35 30.59
C THR A 385 -13.00 12.70 31.02
N ARG A 386 -11.88 13.13 30.43
CA ARG A 386 -11.22 14.40 30.73
C ARG A 386 -11.68 15.54 29.83
N MET A 387 -12.00 15.21 28.58
CA MET A 387 -12.52 16.11 27.56
C MET A 387 -13.12 15.32 26.40
N ALA A 388 -13.93 15.98 25.58
CA ALA A 388 -14.40 15.48 24.29
C ALA A 388 -13.65 16.20 23.16
N VAL A 389 -13.34 15.50 22.07
CA VAL A 389 -12.73 16.08 20.87
C VAL A 389 -13.68 15.95 19.71
N SER A 390 -13.99 17.07 19.05
CA SER A 390 -14.88 17.18 17.89
C SER A 390 -14.08 17.25 16.57
N PRO A 391 -14.08 16.19 15.74
CA PRO A 391 -13.41 16.18 14.43
C PRO A 391 -14.30 16.73 13.30
N HIS A 392 -13.87 17.82 12.66
CA HIS A 392 -14.55 18.45 11.52
C HIS A 392 -13.81 18.14 10.21
N VAL A 393 -14.53 17.70 9.18
CA VAL A 393 -13.94 17.28 7.90
C VAL A 393 -14.10 18.38 6.84
N TYR A 394 -13.01 18.71 6.15
CA TYR A 394 -12.97 19.73 5.11
C TYR A 394 -12.39 19.19 3.80
N LEU A 395 -12.93 19.65 2.67
CA LEU A 395 -12.40 19.39 1.34
C LEU A 395 -11.90 20.67 0.70
N GLN A 396 -10.66 20.65 0.20
CA GLN A 396 -10.11 21.76 -0.60
C GLN A 396 -10.81 21.83 -1.96
N THR A 397 -11.31 23.01 -2.31
CA THR A 397 -12.01 23.27 -3.58
C THR A 397 -11.35 24.35 -4.44
N GLN A 398 -10.33 25.04 -3.92
CA GLN A 398 -9.55 26.04 -4.64
C GLN A 398 -8.06 25.88 -4.34
N GLU A 399 -7.21 26.46 -5.19
CA GLU A 399 -5.78 26.56 -4.92
C GLU A 399 -5.56 27.42 -3.66
N GLN A 400 -4.58 27.03 -2.84
CA GLN A 400 -4.29 27.66 -1.56
C GLN A 400 -2.80 27.99 -1.46
N SER A 401 -2.49 28.98 -0.62
CA SER A 401 -1.09 29.34 -0.33
C SER A 401 -0.38 28.21 0.40
N GLU A 402 0.95 28.22 0.36
CA GLU A 402 1.78 27.27 1.10
C GLU A 402 1.51 27.32 2.61
N LEU A 403 1.66 26.18 3.29
CA LEU A 403 1.44 26.08 4.73
C LEU A 403 2.48 26.89 5.50
N CYS A 404 2.03 27.68 6.47
CA CYS A 404 2.86 28.48 7.36
C CYS A 404 2.78 27.90 8.78
N VAL A 405 3.75 27.06 9.13
CA VAL A 405 3.78 26.33 10.40
C VAL A 405 4.18 27.24 11.56
N SER A 406 3.40 27.24 12.66
CA SER A 406 3.68 27.99 13.89
C SER A 406 4.67 27.28 14.82
N ASP A 407 5.02 27.91 15.95
CA ASP A 407 5.90 27.32 16.97
C ASP A 407 5.28 26.13 17.72
N GLU A 408 3.96 25.96 17.63
CA GLU A 408 3.25 24.84 18.26
C GLU A 408 3.32 23.55 17.43
N VAL A 409 3.71 23.66 16.16
CA VAL A 409 3.78 22.56 15.21
C VAL A 409 5.23 22.37 14.76
N ALA A 410 5.76 21.16 14.94
CA ALA A 410 7.10 20.81 14.48
C ALA A 410 7.13 20.61 12.95
N SER A 411 6.10 19.94 12.42
CA SER A 411 5.97 19.67 11.00
C SER A 411 4.53 19.38 10.60
N ALA A 412 4.21 19.62 9.33
CA ALA A 412 2.94 19.30 8.70
C ALA A 412 3.18 18.43 7.46
N HIS A 413 2.34 17.42 7.24
CA HIS A 413 2.53 16.40 6.22
C HIS A 413 1.22 16.08 5.51
N TRP A 414 1.23 16.15 4.18
CA TRP A 414 0.13 15.61 3.36
C TRP A 414 0.37 14.12 3.09
N ILE A 415 -0.50 13.29 3.65
CA ILE A 415 -0.39 11.83 3.55
C ILE A 415 -1.41 11.32 2.54
N ASP A 416 -0.97 10.44 1.65
CA ASP A 416 -1.84 9.82 0.65
C ASP A 416 -3.00 9.04 1.31
N PHE A 417 -4.22 9.31 0.88
CA PHE A 417 -5.43 8.66 1.40
C PHE A 417 -5.39 7.13 1.23
N SER A 418 -4.74 6.65 0.17
CA SER A 418 -4.55 5.22 -0.11
C SER A 418 -3.82 4.50 1.02
N CYS A 419 -2.92 5.17 1.75
CA CYS A 419 -2.16 4.56 2.85
C CYS A 419 -3.07 4.17 4.02
N MET A 420 -4.15 4.93 4.25
CA MET A 420 -5.15 4.64 5.28
C MET A 420 -6.16 3.59 4.80
N VAL A 421 -6.62 3.70 3.55
CA VAL A 421 -7.56 2.74 2.94
C VAL A 421 -6.94 1.33 2.80
N GLN A 422 -5.70 1.24 2.31
CA GLN A 422 -4.97 -0.03 2.16
C GLN A 422 -4.92 -0.79 3.50
N ARG A 423 -4.84 -0.05 4.60
CA ARG A 423 -4.78 -0.62 5.93
C ARG A 423 -6.11 -1.21 6.41
N ALA A 424 -7.25 -0.67 5.97
CA ALA A 424 -8.55 -1.29 6.22
C ALA A 424 -8.68 -2.63 5.48
N GLU A 425 -8.11 -2.74 4.27
CA GLU A 425 -8.10 -3.98 3.50
C GLU A 425 -7.09 -5.02 4.04
N ARG A 426 -5.92 -4.55 4.50
CA ARG A 426 -4.85 -5.37 5.10
C ARG A 426 -4.51 -4.87 6.51
N PRO A 427 -5.41 -5.04 7.49
CA PRO A 427 -5.15 -4.59 8.86
C PRO A 427 -4.01 -5.41 9.44
N VAL A 428 -3.08 -4.81 10.20
CA VAL A 428 -2.10 -5.67 10.87
C VAL A 428 -2.89 -6.41 11.90
N ARG A 429 -2.70 -7.72 11.86
CA ARG A 429 -3.23 -8.57 12.90
C ARG A 429 -2.66 -8.02 14.21
N PRO A 430 -3.53 -7.68 15.17
CA PRO A 430 -3.06 -7.50 16.53
C PRO A 430 -2.17 -8.69 16.87
N PHE A 431 -1.04 -8.44 17.55
CA PHE A 431 -0.14 -9.49 18.02
C PHE A 431 0.71 -10.18 16.93
N SER A 432 0.85 -9.61 15.72
CA SER A 432 1.82 -10.08 14.72
C SER A 432 3.22 -9.46 14.93
N ARG A 433 4.26 -10.02 14.28
CA ARG A 433 5.59 -9.38 14.26
C ARG A 433 5.61 -8.03 13.55
N GLU A 434 4.59 -7.74 12.74
CA GLU A 434 4.38 -6.45 12.07
C GLU A 434 3.75 -5.40 13.01
N TYR A 435 3.43 -5.79 14.25
CA TYR A 435 2.83 -4.92 15.26
C TYR A 435 3.87 -3.92 15.82
N LYS A 436 3.95 -2.74 15.21
CA LYS A 436 4.61 -1.59 15.83
C LYS A 436 3.77 -1.10 17.01
N SER A 437 4.43 -0.76 18.13
CA SER A 437 3.73 -0.31 19.33
C SER A 437 4.41 0.86 20.04
N ILE A 438 3.61 1.70 20.67
CA ILE A 438 4.09 2.75 21.57
C ILE A 438 3.82 2.31 23.01
N GLY A 439 4.89 2.17 23.79
CA GLY A 439 4.80 1.89 25.21
C GLY A 439 4.40 3.13 26.01
N ALA A 440 3.52 2.94 27.00
CA ALA A 440 3.21 3.92 28.03
C ALA A 440 3.28 3.26 29.41
N SER A 441 4.05 3.83 30.33
CA SER A 441 4.15 3.31 31.70
C SER A 441 2.78 3.32 32.39
N ILE A 442 2.39 2.16 32.93
CA ILE A 442 1.13 2.02 33.67
C ILE A 442 1.22 2.77 34.99
N ALA A 443 2.36 2.66 35.69
CA ALA A 443 2.60 3.38 36.93
C ALA A 443 2.49 4.90 36.71
N ALA A 444 3.02 5.43 35.61
CA ALA A 444 2.90 6.85 35.27
C ALA A 444 1.46 7.27 34.96
N ARG A 445 0.61 6.36 34.44
CA ARG A 445 -0.80 6.63 34.18
C ARG A 445 -1.65 6.62 35.45
N ILE A 446 -1.37 5.71 36.39
CA ILE A 446 -2.10 5.61 37.66
C ILE A 446 -1.63 6.70 38.65
N PHE A 447 -0.33 6.99 38.66
CA PHE A 447 0.33 7.88 39.61
C PHE A 447 1.07 9.04 38.91
N PRO A 448 0.38 9.90 38.12
CA PRO A 448 1.03 10.90 37.27
C PRO A 448 1.86 11.92 38.05
N LYS A 449 1.45 12.26 39.28
CA LYS A 449 2.19 13.19 40.16
C LYS A 449 3.60 12.71 40.50
N TYR A 450 3.84 11.39 40.49
CA TYR A 450 5.10 10.78 40.87
C TYR A 450 5.96 10.37 39.67
N ALA A 451 5.46 10.55 38.45
CA ALA A 451 6.18 10.24 37.23
C ALA A 451 7.41 11.15 37.03
N GLN A 452 7.36 12.40 37.54
CA GLN A 452 8.48 13.33 37.49
C GLN A 452 9.51 13.07 38.60
N THR A 453 9.07 12.79 39.83
CA THR A 453 9.96 12.63 40.99
C THR A 453 10.56 11.22 41.11
N GLN A 454 9.91 10.21 40.50
CA GLN A 454 10.33 8.80 40.46
C GLN A 454 10.90 8.25 41.78
N PRO A 455 10.15 8.33 42.90
CA PRO A 455 10.59 7.77 44.18
C PRO A 455 10.79 6.25 44.09
N TRP A 456 11.53 5.67 45.04
CA TRP A 456 11.94 4.25 45.01
C TRP A 456 10.74 3.30 44.83
N TRP A 457 9.63 3.52 45.53
CA TRP A 457 8.42 2.71 45.41
C TRP A 457 7.78 2.83 44.02
N PHE A 458 7.87 4.00 43.38
CA PHE A 458 7.35 4.23 42.02
C PHE A 458 8.20 3.49 40.99
N ARG A 459 9.52 3.42 41.18
CA ARG A 459 10.40 2.61 40.32
C ARG A 459 10.07 1.13 40.43
N ILE A 460 9.87 0.63 41.64
CA ILE A 460 9.43 -0.76 41.88
C ILE A 460 8.06 -1.01 41.24
N ALA A 461 7.10 -0.10 41.45
CA ALA A 461 5.79 -0.20 40.83
C ALA A 461 5.86 -0.13 39.30
N SER A 462 6.76 0.67 38.73
CA SER A 462 6.98 0.76 37.27
C SER A 462 7.54 -0.53 36.69
N VAL A 463 8.45 -1.19 37.39
CA VAL A 463 8.98 -2.51 37.00
C VAL A 463 7.91 -3.59 37.12
N GLY A 464 7.16 -3.59 38.23
CA GLY A 464 6.12 -4.58 38.48
C GLY A 464 4.91 -4.43 37.55
N LEU A 465 4.40 -3.21 37.35
CA LEU A 465 3.27 -2.98 36.45
C LEU A 465 3.70 -3.01 34.97
N GLY A 466 4.91 -2.56 34.65
CA GLY A 466 5.40 -2.49 33.28
C GLY A 466 4.67 -1.44 32.43
N ASN A 467 4.66 -1.69 31.11
CA ASN A 467 4.13 -0.79 30.10
C ASN A 467 2.85 -1.34 29.46
N LEU A 468 1.99 -0.41 29.05
CA LEU A 468 0.87 -0.63 28.17
C LEU A 468 1.27 -0.21 26.75
N HIS A 469 1.24 -1.15 25.82
CA HIS A 469 1.64 -1.01 24.44
C HIS A 469 0.43 -0.74 23.55
N TYR A 470 0.43 0.39 22.85
CA TYR A 470 -0.63 0.82 21.95
C TYR A 470 -0.28 0.52 20.50
N THR A 471 -1.27 0.14 19.71
CA THR A 471 -1.13 -0.06 18.27
C THR A 471 -0.85 1.25 17.55
N VAL A 472 0.01 1.16 16.54
CA VAL A 472 0.36 2.27 15.65
C VAL A 472 -0.05 1.95 14.22
N LEU A 473 -0.53 2.97 13.52
CA LEU A 473 -0.64 3.02 12.07
C LEU A 473 0.57 3.77 11.50
N PRO A 474 1.52 3.08 10.84
CA PRO A 474 2.59 3.75 10.11
C PRO A 474 2.01 4.41 8.84
N LEU A 475 2.31 5.68 8.65
CA LEU A 475 1.90 6.49 7.50
C LEU A 475 3.15 6.99 6.77
N PRO A 476 3.45 6.48 5.57
CA PRO A 476 4.60 6.95 4.82
C PRO A 476 4.37 8.39 4.35
N TYR A 477 5.42 9.22 4.39
CA TYR A 477 5.38 10.60 3.91
C TYR A 477 6.59 10.90 3.01
N THR A 478 6.45 11.92 2.16
CA THR A 478 7.53 12.43 1.31
C THR A 478 7.87 13.87 1.69
N ALA A 479 9.14 14.23 1.58
CA ALA A 479 9.61 15.58 1.90
C ALA A 479 8.94 16.65 1.00
N GLU A 480 8.64 16.32 -0.27
CA GLU A 480 7.95 17.21 -1.22
C GLU A 480 6.53 17.63 -0.78
N HIS A 481 5.93 16.86 0.13
CA HIS A 481 4.57 17.09 0.61
C HIS A 481 4.54 17.46 2.09
N SER A 482 5.68 17.89 2.62
CA SER A 482 5.89 18.17 4.03
C SER A 482 6.46 19.57 4.23
N VAL A 483 6.06 20.22 5.32
CA VAL A 483 6.62 21.51 5.75
C VAL A 483 7.12 21.36 7.18
N THR A 484 8.36 21.77 7.44
CA THR A 484 8.99 21.72 8.76
C THR A 484 9.25 23.13 9.28
N ASN A 485 9.14 23.32 10.61
CA ASN A 485 9.43 24.61 11.21
C ASN A 485 10.96 24.85 11.25
N LYS A 486 11.43 25.89 10.54
CA LYS A 486 12.86 26.25 10.38
C LYS A 486 13.55 26.65 11.69
N VAL A 487 12.82 27.05 12.74
CA VAL A 487 13.39 27.49 14.02
C VAL A 487 14.11 26.35 14.76
N LEU A 488 13.76 25.10 14.47
CA LEU A 488 14.39 23.91 15.09
C LEU A 488 15.70 23.47 14.40
N GLU A 489 16.09 24.07 13.26
CA GLU A 489 17.34 23.75 12.57
C GLU A 489 18.58 24.45 13.16
N ALA A 490 18.42 25.46 14.03
CA ALA A 490 19.50 26.38 14.44
C ALA A 490 19.93 26.28 15.92
N GLY A 491 20.06 25.06 16.47
CA GLY A 491 20.67 24.83 17.79
C GLY A 491 21.89 23.90 17.70
N PRO A 492 22.99 24.12 18.45
CA PRO A 492 24.19 23.25 18.42
C PRO A 492 23.95 21.83 18.98
N ASN A 493 22.71 21.51 19.34
CA ASN A 493 22.22 20.17 19.62
C ASN A 493 21.27 19.71 18.50
N SER A 494 21.72 19.76 17.24
CA SER A 494 21.06 19.05 16.15
C SER A 494 21.14 17.56 16.45
N VAL A 495 20.12 17.05 17.14
CA VAL A 495 20.02 15.62 17.49
C VAL A 495 20.04 14.86 16.18
N ARG A 496 21.16 14.17 15.94
CA ARG A 496 21.30 13.22 14.84
C ARG A 496 20.12 12.26 14.91
N VAL A 497 19.48 12.03 13.77
CA VAL A 497 18.50 10.96 13.60
C VAL A 497 19.23 9.62 13.78
N SER A 498 19.30 9.16 15.02
CA SER A 498 19.63 7.78 15.36
C SER A 498 19.01 7.48 16.72
N ASP A 499 18.15 6.47 16.72
CA ASP A 499 17.55 5.79 17.87
C ASP A 499 16.71 6.65 18.83
N HIS A 500 15.38 6.55 18.67
CA HIS A 500 14.30 6.90 19.62
C HIS A 500 13.45 8.16 19.36
N VAL A 501 13.07 8.46 18.11
CA VAL A 501 11.87 9.29 17.88
C VAL A 501 10.62 8.43 18.11
N ARG A 502 9.84 8.75 19.15
CA ARG A 502 8.71 7.94 19.64
C ARG A 502 7.52 7.85 18.67
N PHE A 503 7.35 8.84 17.78
CA PHE A 503 6.11 9.06 17.01
C PHE A 503 6.32 9.31 15.51
N ALA A 504 7.56 9.34 15.02
CA ALA A 504 7.90 9.48 13.61
C ALA A 504 9.26 8.86 13.32
N SER A 505 9.54 8.55 12.06
CA SER A 505 10.86 8.25 11.50
C SER A 505 11.13 9.19 10.31
N ASP A 506 12.28 9.01 9.66
CA ASP A 506 12.62 9.76 8.44
C ASP A 506 11.65 9.53 7.27
N THR A 507 10.84 8.47 7.34
CA THR A 507 9.98 8.04 6.23
C THR A 507 8.53 7.79 6.64
N GLU A 508 8.23 7.65 7.93
CA GLU A 508 6.90 7.28 8.42
C GLU A 508 6.48 8.12 9.62
N LEU A 509 5.19 8.47 9.68
CA LEU A 509 4.53 8.98 10.88
C LEU A 509 3.84 7.83 11.61
N TYR A 510 3.87 7.84 12.94
CA TYR A 510 3.27 6.80 13.77
C TYR A 510 1.98 7.30 14.43
N LEU A 511 0.86 7.12 13.73
CA LEU A 511 -0.46 7.52 14.22
C LEU A 511 -0.98 6.51 15.26
N TRP A 512 -1.50 6.99 16.38
CA TRP A 512 -1.98 6.15 17.48
C TRP A 512 -3.07 6.85 18.30
N GLY A 513 -3.71 6.12 19.22
CA GLY A 513 -4.64 6.70 20.18
C GLY A 513 -5.87 7.36 19.53
N ILE A 514 -6.19 8.58 19.94
CA ILE A 514 -7.39 9.32 19.53
C ILE A 514 -7.38 9.63 18.03
N SER A 515 -6.24 10.07 17.49
CA SER A 515 -6.12 10.40 16.07
C SER A 515 -6.28 9.15 15.19
N LEU A 516 -5.82 7.99 15.67
CA LEU A 516 -6.09 6.72 15.00
C LEU A 516 -7.57 6.34 15.03
N CYS A 517 -8.29 6.62 16.13
CA CYS A 517 -9.74 6.41 16.19
C CYS A 517 -10.48 7.29 15.16
N MET A 518 -10.10 8.56 15.03
CA MET A 518 -10.67 9.47 14.04
C MET A 518 -10.39 9.01 12.61
N VAL A 519 -9.16 8.58 12.30
CA VAL A 519 -8.81 8.03 10.98
C VAL A 519 -9.56 6.73 10.68
N SER A 520 -9.72 5.83 11.66
CA SER A 520 -10.52 4.63 11.49
C SER A 520 -11.96 4.98 11.09
N GLU A 521 -12.60 5.93 11.77
CA GLU A 521 -13.96 6.35 11.44
C GLU A 521 -14.06 7.04 10.07
N LEU A 522 -13.10 7.93 9.77
CA LEU A 522 -12.99 8.58 8.46
C LEU A 522 -12.94 7.54 7.33
N VAL A 523 -12.09 6.53 7.46
CA VAL A 523 -11.95 5.45 6.47
C VAL A 523 -13.21 4.61 6.41
N ASP A 524 -13.77 4.18 7.55
CA ASP A 524 -14.98 3.37 7.61
C ASP A 524 -16.18 4.08 6.93
N MET A 525 -16.27 5.41 7.05
CA MET A 525 -17.27 6.22 6.34
C MET A 525 -16.95 6.46 4.87
N SER A 526 -15.69 6.44 4.46
CA SER A 526 -15.30 6.69 3.07
C SER A 526 -15.52 5.47 2.15
N LEU A 527 -15.63 4.26 2.71
CA LEU A 527 -15.63 3.02 1.91
C LEU A 527 -17.03 2.59 1.44
N PRO A 528 -17.19 2.12 0.18
CA PRO A 528 -18.47 1.70 -0.39
C PRO A 528 -19.04 0.47 0.33
N ILE A 529 -18.15 -0.46 0.67
CA ILE A 529 -18.47 -1.70 1.37
C ILE A 529 -17.83 -1.60 2.76
N ALA A 530 -18.58 -2.01 3.79
CA ALA A 530 -18.05 -2.07 5.15
C ALA A 530 -16.80 -2.96 5.16
N PRO A 531 -15.62 -2.46 5.57
CA PRO A 531 -14.49 -3.35 5.68
C PRO A 531 -14.79 -4.38 6.76
N ASN A 532 -14.39 -5.63 6.52
CA ASN A 532 -14.56 -6.69 7.51
C ASN A 532 -13.75 -6.43 8.78
N ARG A 533 -12.89 -5.39 8.83
CA ARG A 533 -11.95 -5.02 9.90
C ARG A 533 -11.61 -3.52 9.82
N SER A 534 -11.41 -2.88 10.99
CA SER A 534 -10.92 -1.49 11.04
C SER A 534 -9.44 -1.39 10.65
N VAL A 535 -9.03 -0.20 10.18
CA VAL A 535 -7.66 0.23 9.83
C VAL A 535 -6.61 -0.29 10.82
N ALA A 536 -6.90 -0.22 12.11
CA ALA A 536 -6.10 -0.84 13.16
C ALA A 536 -6.98 -1.16 14.38
N SER A 537 -6.59 -2.16 15.18
CA SER A 537 -7.21 -2.37 16.49
C SER A 537 -6.57 -1.44 17.51
N PRO A 538 -7.33 -0.56 18.18
CA PRO A 538 -6.78 0.28 19.25
C PRO A 538 -6.48 -0.51 20.54
N TRP A 539 -6.63 -1.85 20.56
CA TRP A 539 -6.61 -2.68 21.77
C TRP A 539 -5.20 -2.71 22.38
N PRO A 540 -4.97 -2.12 23.56
CA PRO A 540 -3.63 -2.07 24.12
C PRO A 540 -3.21 -3.43 24.70
N GLN A 541 -1.91 -3.68 24.79
CA GLN A 541 -1.33 -4.88 25.42
C GLN A 541 -0.48 -4.53 26.64
N LEU A 542 -0.60 -5.31 27.71
CA LEU A 542 0.32 -5.22 28.83
C LEU A 542 1.66 -5.88 28.46
N GLY A 543 2.75 -5.46 29.09
CA GLY A 543 4.06 -6.11 28.93
C GLY A 543 3.96 -7.62 29.15
N SER A 544 4.47 -8.40 28.19
CA SER A 544 4.29 -9.87 28.13
C SER A 544 4.89 -10.60 29.33
N TRP A 545 5.98 -10.09 29.91
CA TRP A 545 6.71 -10.77 30.97
C TRP A 545 5.86 -11.11 32.20
N LEU A 546 5.03 -10.18 32.67
CA LEU A 546 4.19 -10.41 33.86
C LEU A 546 2.72 -10.64 33.53
N TRP A 547 2.23 -10.16 32.39
CA TRP A 547 0.77 -10.01 32.15
C TRP A 547 0.24 -10.82 30.96
N THR A 548 0.93 -11.88 30.57
CA THR A 548 0.50 -12.75 29.46
C THR A 548 -0.90 -13.33 29.68
N ASP A 549 -1.24 -13.67 30.91
CA ASP A 549 -2.57 -14.17 31.31
C ASP A 549 -3.67 -13.12 31.14
N ILE A 550 -3.42 -11.88 31.58
CA ILE A 550 -4.37 -10.77 31.39
C ILE A 550 -4.54 -10.47 29.89
N ASN A 551 -3.43 -10.44 29.14
CA ASN A 551 -3.48 -10.28 27.70
C ASN A 551 -4.31 -11.41 27.06
N TRP A 552 -4.14 -12.66 27.48
CA TRP A 552 -4.94 -13.78 26.96
C TRP A 552 -6.44 -13.60 27.20
N VAL A 553 -6.85 -13.21 28.42
CA VAL A 553 -8.27 -12.95 28.77
C VAL A 553 -8.82 -11.79 27.95
N THR A 554 -8.14 -10.64 27.98
CA THR A 554 -8.57 -9.43 27.26
C THR A 554 -8.60 -9.65 25.74
N ASN A 555 -7.67 -10.41 25.18
CA ASN A 555 -7.64 -10.73 23.75
C ASN A 555 -8.73 -11.72 23.33
N THR A 556 -9.09 -12.66 24.21
CA THR A 556 -10.20 -13.60 23.97
C THR A 556 -11.53 -12.86 24.02
N ALA A 557 -11.71 -12.01 25.03
CA ALA A 557 -12.84 -11.10 25.14
C ALA A 557 -12.99 -10.20 23.90
N HIS A 558 -11.91 -9.57 23.44
CA HIS A 558 -11.92 -8.73 22.23
C HIS A 558 -12.32 -9.51 20.98
N ARG A 559 -11.84 -10.75 20.79
CA ARG A 559 -12.21 -11.59 19.64
C ARG A 559 -13.68 -11.96 19.62
N VAL A 560 -14.30 -12.15 20.78
CA VAL A 560 -15.70 -12.56 20.90
C VAL A 560 -16.65 -11.36 20.83
N MET A 561 -16.31 -10.25 21.49
CA MET A 561 -17.20 -9.09 21.60
C MET A 561 -16.99 -8.04 20.50
N TRP A 562 -15.80 -7.95 19.92
CA TRP A 562 -15.42 -6.89 18.97
C TRP A 562 -14.84 -7.47 17.67
N SER A 563 -15.43 -8.55 17.16
CA SER A 563 -15.16 -9.04 15.79
C SER A 563 -15.64 -8.02 14.74
N THR A 564 -14.85 -6.97 14.58
CA THR A 564 -14.48 -6.36 13.30
C THR A 564 -15.57 -5.70 12.43
N GLN A 565 -16.82 -5.60 12.89
CA GLN A 565 -17.86 -4.80 12.26
C GLN A 565 -17.96 -3.42 12.91
N ARG A 566 -17.32 -2.41 12.30
CA ARG A 566 -17.62 -1.00 12.56
C ARG A 566 -17.96 -0.33 11.25
N ARG A 567 -19.24 -0.35 10.88
CA ARG A 567 -19.79 0.65 9.95
C ARG A 567 -20.95 1.30 10.67
N LYS A 568 -21.03 2.64 10.63
CA LYS A 568 -22.21 3.32 11.14
C LYS A 568 -23.45 2.88 10.33
N PRO A 569 -24.63 2.77 10.98
CA PRO A 569 -24.86 2.96 12.41
C PRO A 569 -24.30 1.81 13.25
N TYR A 570 -23.61 2.13 14.35
CA TYR A 570 -23.02 1.09 15.21
C TYR A 570 -24.12 0.20 15.80
N THR A 571 -23.95 -1.11 15.67
CA THR A 571 -24.86 -2.10 16.28
C THR A 571 -24.74 -2.16 17.80
N THR A 572 -23.66 -1.63 18.37
CA THR A 572 -23.41 -1.57 19.82
C THR A 572 -22.87 -0.19 20.21
N SER A 573 -23.42 0.38 21.29
CA SER A 573 -23.03 1.69 21.84
C SER A 573 -21.79 1.63 22.74
N ASN A 574 -21.08 0.50 22.79
CA ASN A 574 -20.00 0.32 23.74
C ASN A 574 -18.71 1.00 23.25
N ASP A 575 -18.30 2.05 23.96
CA ASP A 575 -16.99 2.67 23.80
C ASP A 575 -15.88 1.64 24.00
N PHE A 576 -14.96 1.62 23.03
CA PHE A 576 -13.86 0.66 22.96
C PHE A 576 -12.95 0.68 24.20
N PHE A 577 -12.51 1.87 24.59
CA PHE A 577 -11.57 2.04 25.68
C PHE A 577 -12.26 1.79 27.02
N VAL A 578 -13.51 2.20 27.17
CA VAL A 578 -14.31 1.90 28.35
C VAL A 578 -14.43 0.39 28.54
N SER A 579 -14.76 -0.35 27.47
CA SER A 579 -14.87 -1.80 27.53
C SER A 579 -13.54 -2.50 27.82
N TYR A 580 -12.43 -2.02 27.24
CA TYR A 580 -11.09 -2.50 27.57
C TYR A 580 -10.79 -2.34 29.07
N PHE A 581 -11.01 -1.13 29.61
CA PHE A 581 -10.71 -0.85 31.01
C PHE A 581 -11.66 -1.57 31.98
N ARG A 582 -12.93 -1.79 31.61
CA ARG A 582 -13.84 -2.66 32.36
C ARG A 582 -13.33 -4.10 32.41
N MET A 583 -12.91 -4.65 31.28
CA MET A 583 -12.30 -5.99 31.24
C MET A 583 -11.02 -6.06 32.07
N LEU A 584 -10.17 -5.04 31.96
CA LEU A 584 -8.94 -4.95 32.74
C LEU A 584 -9.23 -4.88 34.25
N SER A 585 -10.27 -4.15 34.66
CA SER A 585 -10.68 -4.04 36.07
C SER A 585 -11.11 -5.37 36.69
N ILE A 586 -11.50 -6.35 35.87
CA ILE A 586 -11.86 -7.71 36.29
C ILE A 586 -10.65 -8.64 36.17
N ALA A 587 -9.97 -8.64 35.03
CA ALA A 587 -8.87 -9.56 34.75
C ALA A 587 -7.64 -9.30 35.64
N PHE A 588 -7.37 -8.03 35.97
CA PHE A 588 -6.20 -7.64 36.75
C PHE A 588 -6.25 -8.15 38.21
N PRO A 589 -7.32 -7.91 39.00
CA PRO A 589 -7.42 -8.47 40.36
C PRO A 589 -7.37 -9.99 40.39
N VAL A 590 -8.02 -10.67 39.44
CA VAL A 590 -8.03 -12.13 39.34
C VAL A 590 -6.62 -12.66 39.07
N SER A 591 -5.90 -12.06 38.11
CA SER A 591 -4.51 -12.40 37.81
C SER A 591 -3.60 -12.23 39.03
N CYS A 592 -3.71 -11.11 39.74
CA CYS A 592 -2.94 -10.87 40.96
C CYS A 592 -3.24 -11.92 42.05
N ALA A 593 -4.52 -12.26 42.26
CA ALA A 593 -4.93 -13.26 43.24
C ALA A 593 -4.36 -14.65 42.92
N VAL A 594 -4.42 -15.07 41.66
CA VAL A 594 -3.88 -16.37 41.21
C VAL A 594 -2.36 -16.43 41.38
N LYS A 595 -1.64 -15.37 41.00
CA LYS A 595 -0.18 -15.30 41.15
C LYS A 595 0.23 -15.29 42.62
N LEU A 596 -0.49 -14.58 43.48
CA LEU A 596 -0.26 -14.58 44.92
C LEU A 596 -0.50 -15.98 45.52
N ALA A 597 -1.59 -16.64 45.15
CA ALA A 597 -1.88 -18.01 45.59
C ALA A 597 -0.79 -19.00 45.15
N LEU A 598 -0.30 -18.90 43.92
CA LEU A 598 0.79 -19.72 43.40
C LEU A 598 2.10 -19.45 44.15
N ALA A 599 2.43 -18.19 44.42
CA ALA A 599 3.62 -17.83 45.20
C ALA A 599 3.54 -18.37 46.63
N ILE A 600 2.38 -18.28 47.29
CA ILE A 600 2.16 -18.86 48.62
C ILE A 600 2.30 -20.39 48.57
N TYR A 601 1.75 -21.05 47.55
CA TYR A 601 1.84 -22.50 47.38
C TYR A 601 3.29 -22.96 47.17
N VAL A 602 4.03 -22.32 46.27
CA VAL A 602 5.44 -22.61 46.00
C VAL A 602 6.31 -22.31 47.22
N GLY A 603 6.08 -21.19 47.90
CA GLY A 603 6.77 -20.87 49.14
C GLY A 603 6.54 -21.93 50.22
N ARG A 604 5.28 -22.37 50.41
CA ARG A 604 4.97 -23.48 51.33
C ARG A 604 5.62 -24.80 50.95
N TYR A 605 5.92 -25.03 49.68
CA TYR A 605 6.61 -26.24 49.21
C TYR A 605 8.13 -26.14 49.40
N LEU A 606 8.72 -24.98 49.08
CA LEU A 606 10.18 -24.75 49.16
C LEU A 606 10.68 -24.57 50.60
N PHE A 607 9.86 -24.03 51.51
CA PHE A 607 10.23 -23.80 52.92
C PHE A 607 9.66 -24.87 53.87
N LYS A 608 9.21 -26.02 53.34
CA LYS A 608 8.79 -27.20 54.12
C LYS A 608 9.87 -28.29 54.28
N THR A 609 11.08 -28.03 53.80
CA THR A 609 12.33 -28.67 54.25
C THR A 609 13.03 -27.73 55.21
#